data_AF-L7FBI6-F1
#
_entry.id   AF-L7FBI6-F1
#
_cell.length_a   1.000
_cell.length_b   1.000
_cell.length_c   1.000
_cell.angle_alpha   90.00
_cell.angle_beta   90.00
_cell.angle_gamma   90.00
#
_symmetry.space_group_name_H-M   'P 1'
#
loop_
_entity.id
_entity.type
_entity.pdbx_description
1 polymer ?
#
loop_
_entity_poly.entity_id
_entity_poly.type
_entity_poly.pdbx_seq_one_letter_code
_entity_poly.pdbx_strand_id
1 'polypeptide(L)'
;MDKDGRRLFYGSRQTFCPSSPAYREAALRIAGALAERYADHPAVAMWHVHNEYGCHNPACYCDESAEAFRTWLRARYGDDLAALNDAWGTTFWSQWYYDWAEIIPPRATGAVPNPTHQLDW
;
A
#
# COMPACT_ATOMS: atom_id res chain seq x y z
N MET A 1 0.21 2.54 9.76
CA MET A 1 -1.07 2.55 10.49
C MET A 1 -1.70 1.19 10.29
N ASP A 2 -2.16 0.54 11.35
CA ASP A 2 -2.83 -0.76 11.23
C ASP A 2 -4.28 -0.60 10.74
N LYS A 3 -4.96 -1.73 10.48
CA LYS A 3 -6.34 -1.78 9.96
C LYS A 3 -7.38 -1.14 10.90
N ASP A 4 -7.03 -1.01 12.17
CA ASP A 4 -7.89 -0.43 13.21
C ASP A 4 -7.58 1.06 13.41
N GLY A 5 -6.72 1.65 12.57
CA GLY A 5 -6.37 3.07 12.61
C GLY A 5 -5.25 3.43 13.60
N ARG A 6 -4.60 2.45 14.23
CA ARG A 6 -3.53 2.74 15.20
C ARG A 6 -2.22 3.04 14.48
N ARG A 7 -1.52 4.07 14.94
CA ARG A 7 -0.15 4.34 14.51
C ARG A 7 0.79 3.34 15.17
N LEU A 8 1.57 2.64 14.35
CA LEU A 8 2.65 1.77 14.81
C LEU A 8 3.91 2.62 14.99
N PHE A 9 4.58 2.48 16.13
CA PHE A 9 5.78 3.26 16.49
C PHE A 9 7.04 2.42 16.33
N TYR A 10 8.18 3.11 16.29
CA TYR A 10 9.50 2.49 16.26
C TYR A 10 9.76 1.65 17.53
N GLY A 11 10.72 0.73 17.47
CA GLY A 11 11.08 -0.16 18.58
C GLY A 11 11.21 -1.64 18.20
N SER A 12 10.77 -2.00 17.00
CA SER A 12 10.96 -3.32 16.38
C SER A 12 11.49 -3.16 14.94
N ARG A 13 11.08 -4.02 14.00
CA ARG A 13 11.48 -3.99 12.59
C ARG A 13 10.26 -3.84 11.68
N GLN A 14 10.50 -3.42 10.44
CA GLN A 14 9.46 -3.22 9.41
C GLN A 14 8.38 -2.18 9.77
N THR A 15 8.70 -1.23 10.67
CA THR A 15 7.81 -0.10 10.98
C THR A 15 7.93 1.01 9.93
N PHE A 16 7.46 0.75 8.71
CA PHE A 16 7.35 1.75 7.64
C PHE A 16 6.07 1.57 6.83
N CYS A 17 5.65 2.64 6.15
CA CYS A 17 4.56 2.61 5.17
C CYS A 17 5.16 2.31 3.77
N PRO A 18 4.79 1.20 3.11
CA PRO A 18 5.29 0.87 1.76
C PRO A 18 4.96 1.94 0.72
N SER A 19 3.82 2.63 0.89
CA SER A 19 3.37 3.69 -0.02
C SER A 19 3.97 5.07 0.28
N SER A 20 4.85 5.20 1.28
CA SER A 20 5.43 6.50 1.66
C SER A 20 6.47 6.98 0.64
N PRO A 21 6.28 8.14 -0.02
CA PRO A 21 7.27 8.70 -0.93
C PRO A 21 8.58 9.04 -0.22
N ALA A 22 8.51 9.56 1.01
CA ALA A 22 9.67 9.90 1.82
C ALA A 22 10.51 8.67 2.19
N TYR A 23 9.85 7.55 2.55
CA TYR A 23 10.55 6.30 2.80
C TYR A 23 11.19 5.75 1.53
N ARG A 24 10.47 5.77 0.40
CA ARG A 24 11.01 5.36 -0.90
C ARG A 24 12.24 6.16 -1.28
N GLU A 25 12.19 7.48 -1.13
CA GLU A 25 13.33 8.36 -1.41
C GLU A 25 14.54 7.99 -0.52
N ALA A 26 14.32 7.85 0.79
CA ALA A 26 15.38 7.49 1.72
C ALA A 26 15.99 6.11 1.43
N ALA A 27 15.15 5.12 1.12
CA ALA A 27 15.57 3.77 0.76
C ALA A 27 16.40 3.76 -0.54
N LEU A 28 15.99 4.52 -1.55
CA LEU A 28 16.72 4.65 -2.81
C LEU A 28 18.06 5.36 -2.62
N ARG A 29 18.13 6.41 -1.78
CA ARG A 29 19.40 7.09 -1.49
C ARG A 29 20.43 6.15 -0.86
N ILE A 30 20.04 5.38 0.17
CA ILE A 30 20.97 4.46 0.82
C ILE A 30 21.34 3.28 -0.09
N ALA A 31 20.37 2.70 -0.81
CA ALA A 31 20.64 1.63 -1.76
C ALA A 31 21.56 2.09 -2.89
N GLY A 32 21.34 3.29 -3.42
CA GLY A 32 22.20 3.92 -4.43
C GLY A 32 23.63 4.11 -3.93
N ALA A 33 23.81 4.69 -2.74
CA ALA A 33 25.13 4.88 -2.16
C ALA A 33 25.88 3.55 -1.90
N LEU A 34 25.17 2.49 -1.51
CA LEU A 34 25.76 1.15 -1.36
C LEU A 34 26.18 0.58 -2.72
N ALA A 35 25.34 0.72 -3.75
CA ALA A 35 25.66 0.26 -5.09
C ALA A 35 26.86 1.02 -5.66
N GLU A 36 26.88 2.35 -5.60
CA GLU A 36 28.01 3.18 -6.07
C GLU A 36 29.34 2.79 -5.41
N ARG A 37 29.31 2.47 -4.11
CA ARG A 37 30.52 2.13 -3.37
C ARG A 37 31.05 0.73 -3.65
N TYR A 38 30.16 -0.24 -3.91
CA TYR A 38 30.52 -1.66 -3.89
C TYR A 38 30.22 -2.42 -5.19
N ALA A 39 29.70 -1.75 -6.23
CA ALA A 39 29.33 -2.40 -7.49
C ALA A 39 30.45 -3.26 -8.11
N ASP A 40 31.70 -2.78 -8.06
CA ASP A 40 32.86 -3.47 -8.65
C ASP A 40 33.70 -4.24 -7.62
N HIS A 41 33.23 -4.36 -6.36
CA HIS A 41 34.02 -5.00 -5.32
C HIS A 41 34.04 -6.54 -5.52
N PRO A 42 35.22 -7.18 -5.64
CA PRO A 42 35.31 -8.58 -6.07
C PRO A 42 34.71 -9.59 -5.09
N ALA A 43 34.48 -9.19 -3.84
CA ALA A 43 33.83 -10.03 -2.83
C ALA A 43 32.29 -9.97 -2.85
N VAL A 44 31.67 -9.04 -3.59
CA VAL A 44 30.21 -8.94 -3.65
C VAL A 44 29.69 -9.99 -4.62
N ALA A 45 29.02 -11.01 -4.08
CA ALA A 45 28.43 -12.09 -4.89
C ALA A 45 26.95 -11.86 -5.22
N MET A 46 26.20 -11.15 -4.35
CA MET A 46 24.78 -10.89 -4.54
C MET A 46 24.30 -9.70 -3.71
N TRP A 47 23.12 -9.19 -4.07
CA TRP A 47 22.37 -8.20 -3.30
C TRP A 47 21.09 -8.83 -2.75
N HIS A 48 20.89 -8.71 -1.45
CA HIS A 48 19.65 -9.11 -0.79
C HIS A 48 18.82 -7.85 -0.50
N VAL A 49 17.75 -7.66 -1.26
CA VAL A 49 16.95 -6.44 -1.20
C VAL A 49 15.97 -6.54 -0.03
N HIS A 50 16.13 -5.65 0.96
CA HIS A 50 15.35 -5.63 2.19
C HIS A 50 15.47 -6.97 2.97
N ASN A 51 14.49 -7.28 3.83
CA ASN A 51 14.38 -8.54 4.55
C ASN A 51 12.90 -8.90 4.74
N GLU A 52 12.45 -10.04 4.22
CA GLU A 52 11.10 -10.63 4.44
C GLU A 52 9.94 -9.65 4.22
N TYR A 53 9.79 -9.14 3.00
CA TYR A 53 8.69 -8.22 2.66
C TYR A 53 7.33 -8.75 3.15
N GLY A 54 6.57 -7.91 3.86
CA GLY A 54 5.23 -8.22 4.34
C GLY A 54 5.14 -9.01 5.65
N CYS A 55 6.25 -9.36 6.33
CA CYS A 55 6.20 -10.14 7.58
C CYS A 55 5.41 -9.44 8.70
N HIS A 56 5.59 -8.13 8.88
CA HIS A 56 4.90 -7.34 9.92
C HIS A 56 4.23 -6.07 9.38
N ASN A 57 4.41 -5.76 8.10
CA ASN A 57 3.82 -4.60 7.43
C ASN A 57 3.24 -4.93 6.04
N PRO A 58 2.48 -6.02 5.87
CA PRO A 58 1.95 -6.41 4.56
C PRO A 58 1.03 -5.34 3.96
N ALA A 59 0.35 -4.57 4.81
CA ALA A 59 -0.49 -3.44 4.41
C ALA A 59 -0.37 -2.30 5.42
N CYS A 60 -0.59 -1.07 4.96
CA CYS A 60 -0.65 0.14 5.78
C CYS A 60 -1.94 0.91 5.43
N TYR A 61 -2.70 1.37 6.43
CA TYR A 61 -4.03 1.95 6.21
C TYR A 61 -4.06 3.48 6.37
N CYS A 62 -2.90 4.14 6.22
CA CYS A 62 -2.76 5.60 6.31
C CYS A 62 -3.18 6.29 5.01
N ASP A 63 -3.26 7.62 5.03
CA ASP A 63 -3.77 8.41 3.92
C ASP A 63 -2.87 8.34 2.67
N GLU A 64 -1.55 8.22 2.83
CA GLU A 64 -0.65 7.96 1.69
C GLU A 64 -0.94 6.62 1.02
N SER A 65 -1.34 5.61 1.80
CA SER A 65 -1.74 4.32 1.24
C SER A 65 -3.11 4.40 0.58
N ALA A 66 -4.02 5.24 1.09
CA ALA A 66 -5.30 5.53 0.46
C ALA A 66 -5.15 6.21 -0.91
N GLU A 67 -4.25 7.18 -1.04
CA GLU A 67 -3.95 7.84 -2.33
C GLU A 67 -3.30 6.86 -3.32
N ALA A 68 -2.34 6.06 -2.86
CA ALA A 68 -1.70 5.04 -3.71
C ALA A 68 -2.71 3.99 -4.19
N PHE A 69 -3.64 3.58 -3.33
CA PHE A 69 -4.69 2.64 -3.69
C PHE A 69 -5.68 3.22 -4.70
N ARG A 70 -6.15 4.46 -4.50
CA ARG A 70 -6.98 5.14 -5.50
C ARG A 70 -6.29 5.29 -6.86
N THR A 71 -4.98 5.56 -6.85
CA THR A 71 -4.16 5.57 -8.08
C THR A 71 -4.16 4.21 -8.76
N TRP A 72 -3.96 3.13 -8.00
CA TRP A 72 -4.00 1.76 -8.51
C TRP A 72 -5.38 1.40 -9.06
N LEU A 73 -6.46 1.75 -8.36
CA LEU A 73 -7.84 1.48 -8.78
C LEU A 73 -8.18 2.22 -10.09
N ARG A 74 -7.83 3.50 -10.20
CA ARG A 74 -7.99 4.25 -11.46
C ARG A 74 -7.28 3.55 -12.61
N ALA A 75 -6.05 3.08 -12.41
CA ALA A 75 -5.35 2.32 -13.45
C ALA A 75 -6.05 0.98 -13.77
N ARG A 76 -6.52 0.27 -12.75
CA ARG A 76 -7.14 -1.05 -12.86
C ARG A 76 -8.51 -1.03 -13.53
N TYR A 77 -9.27 0.06 -13.37
CA TYR A 77 -10.62 0.24 -13.87
C TYR A 77 -10.71 1.32 -14.97
N GLY A 78 -9.57 1.77 -15.51
CA GLY A 78 -9.53 2.68 -16.65
C GLY A 78 -10.05 4.09 -16.36
N ASP A 79 -9.88 4.56 -15.13
CA ASP A 79 -10.41 5.82 -14.59
C ASP A 79 -11.95 5.92 -14.64
N ASP A 80 -12.64 4.78 -14.79
CA ASP A 80 -14.09 4.67 -14.79
C ASP A 80 -14.60 4.18 -13.43
N LEU A 81 -15.16 5.11 -12.65
CA LEU A 81 -15.71 4.81 -11.33
C LEU A 81 -16.99 3.97 -11.41
N ALA A 82 -17.77 4.08 -12.49
CA ALA A 82 -18.95 3.24 -12.68
C ALA A 82 -18.54 1.77 -12.91
N ALA A 83 -17.50 1.54 -13.72
CA ALA A 83 -16.94 0.21 -13.93
C ALA A 83 -16.43 -0.43 -12.62
N LEU A 84 -15.82 0.35 -11.71
CA LEU A 84 -15.45 -0.13 -10.38
C LEU A 84 -16.69 -0.49 -9.55
N ASN A 85 -17.68 0.40 -9.48
CA ASN A 85 -18.90 0.17 -8.72
C ASN A 85 -19.63 -1.11 -9.17
N ASP A 86 -19.73 -1.31 -10.49
CA ASP A 86 -20.33 -2.50 -11.08
C ASP A 86 -19.51 -3.77 -10.74
N ALA A 87 -18.18 -3.72 -10.88
CA ALA A 87 -17.31 -4.84 -10.56
C ALA A 87 -17.34 -5.22 -9.06
N TRP A 88 -17.49 -4.23 -8.20
CA TRP A 88 -17.57 -4.41 -6.75
C TRP A 88 -18.99 -4.69 -6.23
N GLY A 89 -20.02 -4.59 -7.08
CA GLY A 89 -21.41 -4.75 -6.67
C GLY A 89 -21.83 -3.77 -5.58
N THR A 90 -21.34 -2.52 -5.63
CA THR A 90 -21.53 -1.51 -4.56
C THR A 90 -22.98 -1.04 -4.40
N THR A 91 -23.89 -1.43 -5.31
CA THR A 91 -25.33 -1.25 -5.11
C THR A 91 -25.84 -1.96 -3.86
N PHE A 92 -25.19 -3.06 -3.45
CA PHE A 92 -25.51 -3.77 -2.22
C PHE A 92 -25.15 -2.93 -0.98
N TRP A 93 -26.14 -2.75 -0.09
CA TRP A 93 -26.05 -1.86 1.09
C TRP A 93 -25.70 -0.40 0.78
N SER A 94 -26.02 0.07 -0.44
CA SER A 94 -25.82 1.47 -0.84
C SER A 94 -24.37 1.94 -0.67
N GLN A 95 -23.40 1.09 -1.03
CA GLN A 95 -21.97 1.40 -0.99
C GLN A 95 -21.46 2.13 -2.25
N TRP A 96 -22.37 2.62 -3.10
CA TRP A 96 -22.04 3.25 -4.38
C TRP A 96 -21.17 4.49 -4.17
N TYR A 97 -20.02 4.53 -4.85
CA TYR A 97 -19.09 5.65 -4.82
C TYR A 97 -19.37 6.64 -5.96
N TYR A 98 -19.38 7.93 -5.64
CA TYR A 98 -19.57 9.03 -6.57
C TYR A 98 -18.29 9.82 -6.84
N ASP A 99 -17.30 9.70 -5.95
CA ASP A 99 -15.97 10.26 -6.15
C ASP A 99 -14.91 9.27 -5.68
N TRP A 100 -13.76 9.27 -6.36
CA TRP A 100 -12.64 8.41 -6.00
C TRP A 100 -12.15 8.65 -4.56
N ALA A 101 -12.23 9.89 -4.06
CA ALA A 101 -11.81 10.24 -2.70
C ALA A 101 -12.71 9.64 -1.60
N GLU A 102 -13.88 9.13 -1.95
CA GLU A 102 -14.74 8.38 -1.01
C GLU A 102 -14.18 6.98 -0.72
N ILE A 103 -13.32 6.45 -1.59
CA ILE A 103 -12.71 5.14 -1.42
C ILE A 103 -11.52 5.24 -0.45
N ILE A 104 -11.70 4.65 0.72
CA ILE A 104 -10.67 4.49 1.75
C ILE A 104 -10.19 3.03 1.81
N PRO A 105 -8.98 2.74 2.32
CA PRO A 105 -8.56 1.37 2.59
C PRO A 105 -9.59 0.61 3.44
N PRO A 106 -9.72 -0.72 3.28
CA PRO A 106 -10.72 -1.51 4.02
C PRO A 106 -10.36 -1.58 5.51
N ARG A 107 -10.85 -0.61 6.28
CA ARG A 107 -10.72 -0.51 7.74
C ARG A 107 -11.76 -1.37 8.45
N ALA A 108 -11.64 -1.50 9.77
CA ALA A 108 -12.62 -2.23 10.58
C ALA A 108 -14.04 -1.64 10.43
N THR A 109 -15.01 -2.50 10.11
CA THR A 109 -16.44 -2.18 9.94
C THR A 109 -17.30 -2.95 10.96
N GLY A 110 -18.54 -2.53 11.19
CA GLY A 110 -19.47 -3.19 12.11
C GLY A 110 -20.00 -4.55 11.63
N ALA A 111 -19.96 -4.80 10.32
CA ALA A 111 -20.30 -6.08 9.68
C ALA A 111 -19.16 -6.48 8.73
N VAL A 112 -19.33 -7.59 8.00
CA VAL A 112 -18.37 -8.01 6.98
C VAL A 112 -18.21 -6.92 5.90
N PRO A 113 -16.98 -6.52 5.56
CA PRO A 113 -16.74 -5.55 4.50
C PRO A 113 -16.99 -6.16 3.11
N ASN A 114 -17.05 -5.31 2.08
CA ASN A 114 -17.19 -5.78 0.70
C ASN A 114 -15.99 -6.68 0.31
N PRO A 115 -16.20 -7.94 -0.08
CA PRO A 115 -15.12 -8.87 -0.39
C PRO A 115 -14.30 -8.47 -1.62
N THR A 116 -14.87 -7.78 -2.62
CA THR A 116 -14.09 -7.34 -3.79
C THR A 116 -13.20 -6.15 -3.46
N HIS A 117 -13.66 -5.25 -2.58
CA HIS A 117 -12.83 -4.18 -2.04
C HIS A 117 -11.65 -4.76 -1.24
N GLN A 118 -11.88 -5.80 -0.42
CA GLN A 118 -10.80 -6.49 0.27
C GLN A 118 -9.85 -7.25 -0.66
N LEU A 119 -10.35 -7.79 -1.78
CA LEU A 119 -9.53 -8.52 -2.74
C LEU A 119 -8.60 -7.59 -3.53
N ASP A 120 -9.08 -6.39 -3.85
CA ASP A 120 -8.31 -5.39 -4.59
C ASP A 120 -7.28 -4.66 -3.72
N TRP A 121 -7.45 -4.68 -2.39
CA TRP A 121 -6.52 -4.12 -1.40
C TRP A 121 -5.36 -5.09 -1.07
#